data_AF-A0A1S1N7Z8-F1
#
_entry.id   AF-A0A1S1N7Z8-F1
#
_cell.length_a   1.000
_cell.length_b   1.000
_cell.length_c   1.000
_cell.angle_alpha   90.00
_cell.angle_beta   90.00
_cell.angle_gamma   90.00
#
_symmetry.space_group_name_H-M   'P 1'
#
loop_
_entity.id
_entity.type
_entity.pdbx_description
1 polymer ?
#
loop_
_entity_poly.entity_id
_entity_poly.type
_entity_poly.pdbx_seq_one_letter_code
_entity_poly.pdbx_strand_id
1 'polypeptide(L)'
;MPPRVPPELLAEAQQTLTNIMTEAQAVAMNTLNSHEDVVAAGSFSGDAAVKSQLTAERINQGLRDVINGGQQMAHAMGVTLSFWDQQVIDAGHSFENVLGSIAT
;
A
#
# COMPACT_ATOMS: atom_id res chain seq x y z
N MET A 1 19.38 15.24 -13.79
CA MET A 1 18.02 15.09 -13.22
C MET A 1 17.88 13.67 -12.72
N PRO A 2 17.44 13.42 -11.48
CA PRO A 2 17.03 12.07 -11.09
C PRO A 2 15.87 11.62 -11.99
N PRO A 3 15.74 10.32 -12.31
CA PRO A 3 14.65 9.83 -13.14
C PRO A 3 13.32 10.15 -12.44
N ARG A 4 12.49 10.99 -13.07
CA ARG A 4 11.12 11.22 -12.62
C ARG A 4 10.29 10.02 -13.03
N VAL A 5 9.74 9.30 -12.06
CA VAL A 5 8.72 8.28 -12.34
C VAL A 5 7.51 9.02 -12.94
N PRO A 6 6.99 8.60 -14.10
CA PRO A 6 5.77 9.17 -14.67
C PRO A 6 4.60 9.10 -13.68
N PRO A 7 3.77 10.14 -13.58
CA PRO A 7 2.64 10.18 -12.65
C PRO A 7 1.62 9.06 -12.93
N GLU A 8 1.46 8.64 -14.18
CA GLU A 8 0.56 7.53 -14.52
C GLU A 8 1.03 6.21 -13.90
N LEU A 9 2.35 5.96 -13.92
CA LEU A 9 2.95 4.78 -13.29
C LEU A 9 2.87 4.84 -11.76
N LEU A 10 2.96 6.02 -11.16
CA LEU A 10 2.76 6.20 -9.72
C LEU A 10 1.30 5.95 -9.30
N ALA A 11 0.34 6.41 -10.10
CA ALA A 11 -1.09 6.18 -9.85
C ALA A 11 -1.46 4.70 -10.00
N GLU A 12 -0.93 4.02 -11.04
CA GLU A 12 -1.13 2.58 -11.22
C GLU A 12 -0.51 1.77 -10.08
N ALA A 13 0.71 2.13 -9.66
CA ALA A 13 1.37 1.50 -8.51
C ALA A 13 0.59 1.72 -7.21
N GLN A 14 0.04 2.92 -7.00
CA GLN A 14 -0.83 3.22 -5.85
C GLN A 14 -2.07 2.33 -5.84
N GLN A 15 -2.80 2.26 -6.95
CA GLN A 15 -4.01 1.46 -7.04
C GLN A 15 -3.71 -0.03 -6.84
N THR A 16 -2.63 -0.52 -7.45
CA THR A 16 -2.18 -1.92 -7.32
C THR A 16 -1.83 -2.25 -5.88
N LEU A 17 -1.07 -1.39 -5.21
CA LEU A 17 -0.73 -1.58 -3.80
C LEU A 17 -1.98 -1.59 -2.92
N THR A 18 -2.92 -0.69 -3.14
CA THR A 18 -4.20 -0.68 -2.40
C THR A 18 -4.95 -2.00 -2.56
N ASN A 19 -5.10 -2.50 -3.80
CA ASN A 19 -5.80 -3.74 -4.07
C ASN A 19 -5.12 -4.96 -3.40
N ILE A 20 -3.80 -5.08 -3.54
CA ILE A 20 -3.03 -6.18 -2.93
C ILE A 20 -3.15 -6.15 -1.41
N MET A 21 -3.15 -4.96 -0.79
CA MET A 21 -3.31 -4.86 0.67
C MET A 21 -4.71 -5.28 1.12
N THR A 22 -5.77 -4.94 0.37
CA THR A 22 -7.13 -5.43 0.65
C THR A 22 -7.22 -6.95 0.54
N GLU A 23 -6.63 -7.55 -0.49
CA GLU A 23 -6.58 -9.00 -0.65
C GLU A 23 -5.77 -9.68 0.45
N ALA A 24 -4.59 -9.14 0.79
CA ALA A 24 -3.75 -9.66 1.86
C ALA A 24 -4.47 -9.63 3.22
N GLN A 25 -5.26 -8.58 3.49
CA GLN A 25 -6.06 -8.49 4.70
C GLN A 25 -7.16 -9.55 4.75
N ALA A 26 -7.84 -9.82 3.62
CA ALA A 26 -8.82 -10.89 3.53
C ALA A 26 -8.20 -12.28 3.75
N VAL A 27 -7.03 -12.54 3.17
CA VAL A 27 -6.27 -13.79 3.37
C VAL A 27 -5.83 -13.96 4.82
N ALA A 28 -5.36 -12.89 5.47
CA ALA A 28 -4.99 -12.89 6.88
C ALA A 28 -6.18 -13.32 7.76
N MET A 29 -7.34 -12.67 7.55
CA MET A 29 -8.57 -12.93 8.29
C MET A 29 -9.03 -14.38 8.10
N ASN A 30 -9.02 -14.89 6.86
CA ASN A 30 -9.42 -16.26 6.57
C ASN A 30 -8.47 -17.29 7.19
N THR A 31 -7.16 -17.01 7.20
CA THR A 31 -6.17 -17.91 7.79
C THR A 31 -6.35 -18.00 9.30
N LEU A 32 -6.64 -16.88 9.98
CA LEU A 32 -6.99 -16.89 11.41
C LEU A 32 -8.22 -17.73 11.70
N ASN A 33 -9.31 -17.47 11.00
CA ASN A 33 -10.58 -18.17 11.23
C ASN A 33 -10.44 -19.67 10.98
N SER A 34 -9.74 -20.05 9.89
CA SER A 34 -9.47 -21.46 9.58
C SER A 34 -8.63 -22.13 10.68
N HIS A 35 -7.72 -21.39 11.29
CA HIS A 35 -6.90 -21.90 12.37
C HIS A 35 -7.67 -22.02 13.70
N GLU A 36 -8.59 -21.10 13.99
CA GLU A 36 -9.53 -21.22 15.11
C GLU A 36 -10.44 -22.43 14.96
N ASP A 37 -10.98 -22.67 13.76
CA ASP A 37 -11.85 -23.82 13.47
C ASP A 37 -11.12 -25.16 13.68
N VAL A 38 -9.88 -25.29 13.22
CA VAL A 38 -9.08 -26.51 13.35
C VAL A 38 -8.69 -26.80 14.80
N VAL A 39 -8.38 -25.76 15.58
CA VAL A 39 -8.09 -25.89 17.02
C VAL A 39 -9.36 -26.20 17.82
N ALA A 40 -10.47 -25.51 17.53
CA ALA A 40 -11.77 -25.72 18.18
C ALA A 40 -12.35 -27.12 17.89
N ALA A 41 -12.06 -27.69 16.71
CA ALA A 41 -12.40 -29.07 16.37
C ALA A 41 -11.61 -30.14 17.15
N GLY A 42 -10.66 -29.75 18.01
CA GLY A 42 -9.86 -30.68 18.82
C GLY A 42 -8.82 -31.47 18.03
N SER A 43 -8.56 -31.10 16.76
CA SER A 43 -7.64 -31.83 15.88
C SER A 43 -6.16 -31.67 16.26
N PHE A 44 -5.82 -30.64 17.04
CA PHE A 44 -4.49 -30.43 17.61
C PHE A 44 -4.62 -30.22 19.13
N SER A 45 -3.86 -30.97 19.93
CA SER A 45 -3.79 -30.80 21.38
C SER A 45 -2.32 -30.80 21.86
N GLY A 46 -2.08 -30.22 23.05
CA GLY A 46 -0.75 -30.11 23.65
C GLY A 46 0.18 -29.09 22.96
N ASP A 47 1.49 -29.28 23.09
CA ASP A 47 2.53 -28.34 22.61
C ASP A 47 2.43 -27.98 21.12
N ALA A 48 1.93 -28.90 20.29
CA ALA A 48 1.75 -28.66 18.86
C ALA A 48 0.68 -27.60 18.59
N ALA A 49 -0.44 -27.64 19.33
CA ALA A 49 -1.50 -26.65 19.21
C ALA A 49 -1.01 -25.25 19.63
N VAL A 50 -0.26 -25.17 20.74
CA VAL A 50 0.32 -23.93 21.26
C VAL A 50 1.30 -23.32 20.25
N LYS A 51 2.20 -24.13 19.67
CA LYS A 51 3.15 -23.65 18.64
C LYS A 51 2.46 -23.21 17.36
N SER A 52 1.41 -23.92 16.95
CA SER A 52 0.61 -23.57 15.78
C SER A 52 -0.07 -22.21 15.97
N GLN A 53 -0.70 -21.99 17.14
CA GLN A 53 -1.32 -20.72 17.50
C GLN A 53 -0.31 -19.56 17.54
N LEU A 54 0.84 -19.76 18.18
CA LEU A 54 1.94 -18.78 18.20
C LEU A 54 2.44 -18.43 16.78
N THR A 55 2.48 -19.41 15.89
CA THR A 55 2.87 -19.20 14.49
C THR A 55 1.81 -18.39 13.76
N ALA A 56 0.53 -18.71 13.96
CA ALA A 56 -0.59 -17.96 13.38
C ALA A 56 -0.59 -16.51 13.86
N GLU A 57 -0.38 -16.25 15.15
CA GLU A 57 -0.27 -14.88 15.69
C GLU A 57 0.88 -14.10 15.05
N ARG A 58 2.06 -14.72 14.91
CA ARG A 58 3.22 -14.08 14.25
C ARG A 58 2.95 -13.76 12.79
N ILE A 59 2.31 -14.67 12.06
CA ILE A 59 1.91 -14.43 10.67
C ILE A 59 0.96 -13.22 10.60
N ASN A 60 0.00 -13.13 11.51
CA ASN A 60 -0.92 -11.99 11.56
C ASN A 60 -0.24 -10.67 11.90
N GLN A 61 0.71 -10.69 12.83
CA GLN A 61 1.53 -9.52 13.14
C GLN A 61 2.28 -9.06 11.89
N GLY A 62 2.98 -9.97 11.21
CA GLY A 62 3.71 -9.66 9.98
C GLY A 62 2.81 -9.14 8.85
N LEU A 63 1.61 -9.71 8.69
CA LEU A 63 0.63 -9.23 7.71
C LEU A 63 0.14 -7.81 8.04
N ARG A 64 -0.11 -7.49 9.32
CA ARG A 64 -0.46 -6.13 9.74
C ARG A 64 0.67 -5.13 9.45
N ASP A 65 1.91 -5.52 9.70
CA ASP A 65 3.07 -4.66 9.44
C ASP A 65 3.24 -4.39 7.94
N VAL A 66 3.06 -5.40 7.09
CA VAL A 66 3.06 -5.26 5.62
C VAL A 66 1.93 -4.34 5.16
N ILE A 67 0.71 -4.53 5.68
CA ILE A 67 -0.45 -3.67 5.35
C ILE A 67 -0.17 -2.21 5.72
N ASN A 68 0.33 -1.97 6.93
CA ASN A 68 0.66 -0.62 7.40
C ASN A 68 1.76 0.02 6.53
N GLY A 69 2.80 -0.74 6.18
CA GLY A 69 3.85 -0.26 5.26
C GLY A 69 3.31 0.05 3.87
N GLY A 70 2.46 -0.81 3.33
CA GLY A 70 1.79 -0.61 2.04
C GLY A 70 0.93 0.66 2.01
N GLN A 71 0.16 0.91 3.06
CA GLN A 71 -0.65 2.13 3.19
C GLN A 71 0.22 3.39 3.27
N GLN A 72 1.33 3.36 4.01
CA GLN A 72 2.27 4.48 4.06
C GLN A 72 2.90 4.77 2.69
N MET A 73 3.27 3.72 1.95
CA MET A 73 3.78 3.88 0.58
C MET A 73 2.72 4.46 -0.36
N ALA A 74 1.49 3.95 -0.32
CA ALA A 74 0.38 4.47 -1.12
C ALA A 74 0.10 5.95 -0.82
N HIS A 75 0.19 6.35 0.46
CA HIS A 75 0.07 7.74 0.86
C HIS A 75 1.20 8.61 0.31
N ALA A 76 2.46 8.18 0.44
CA ALA A 76 3.61 8.90 -0.07
C ALA A 76 3.59 9.07 -1.59
N MET A 77 3.09 8.06 -2.33
CA MET A 77 2.86 8.18 -3.77
C MET A 77 1.78 9.22 -4.09
N GLY A 78 0.67 9.24 -3.34
CA GLY A 78 -0.37 10.27 -3.49
C GLY A 78 0.15 11.69 -3.25
N VAL A 79 0.99 11.88 -2.22
CA VAL A 79 1.67 13.16 -1.98
C VAL A 79 2.57 13.53 -3.15
N THR A 80 3.35 12.57 -3.67
CA THR A 80 4.24 12.80 -4.82
C THR A 80 3.46 13.20 -6.07
N LEU A 81 2.30 12.59 -6.32
CA LEU A 81 1.40 12.95 -7.41
C LEU A 81 0.89 14.39 -7.27
N SER A 82 0.45 14.79 -6.06
CA SER A 82 -0.02 16.15 -5.82
C SER A 82 1.05 17.23 -6.07
N PHE A 83 2.33 16.92 -5.76
CA PHE A 83 3.45 17.80 -6.10
C PHE A 83 3.68 17.90 -7.60
N TRP A 84 3.40 16.83 -8.36
CA TRP A 84 3.53 16.82 -9.81
C TRP A 84 2.47 17.70 -10.47
N ASP A 85 1.21 17.58 -10.04
CA ASP A 85 0.11 18.43 -10.51
C ASP A 85 0.40 19.91 -10.28
N GLN A 86 0.90 20.26 -9.08
CA GLN A 86 1.27 21.64 -8.77
C GLN A 86 2.40 22.15 -9.67
N GLN A 87 3.42 21.33 -9.94
CA GLN A 87 4.50 21.72 -10.87
C GLN A 87 4.00 21.96 -12.29
N VAL A 88 3.01 21.19 -12.77
CA VAL A 88 2.43 21.40 -14.09
C VAL A 88 1.68 22.73 -14.15
N ILE A 89 0.90 23.05 -13.12
CA ILE A 89 0.17 24.32 -13.02
C ILE A 89 1.16 25.49 -13.02
N ASP A 90 2.17 25.44 -12.14
CA ASP A 90 3.18 26.49 -12.01
C ASP A 90 3.98 26.68 -13.31
N ALA A 91 4.32 25.58 -14.00
CA ALA A 91 4.98 25.62 -15.30
C ALA A 91 4.10 26.25 -16.38
N GLY A 92 2.79 25.95 -16.38
CA GLY A 92 1.81 26.57 -17.28
C GLY A 92 1.76 28.09 -17.09
N HIS A 93 1.65 28.55 -15.84
CA HIS A 93 1.64 29.98 -15.52
C HIS A 93 2.95 30.67 -15.91
N SER A 94 4.10 30.03 -15.64
CA SER A 94 5.41 30.52 -16.05
C SER A 94 5.52 30.64 -17.57
N PHE A 95 5.04 29.64 -18.30
CA PHE A 95 5.03 29.63 -19.75
C PHE A 95 4.14 30.73 -20.34
N GLU A 96 2.93 30.90 -19.82
CA GLU A 96 2.02 31.98 -20.19
C GLU A 96 2.64 33.37 -19.95
N ASN A 97 3.32 33.55 -18.82
CA ASN A 97 4.03 34.80 -18.51
C ASN A 97 5.17 35.08 -19.50
N VAL A 98 5.95 34.05 -19.86
CA VAL A 98 7.03 34.19 -20.86
C VAL A 98 6.46 34.52 -22.23
N LEU A 99 5.40 33.85 -22.67
CA LEU A 99 4.75 34.14 -23.95
C LEU A 99 4.15 35.56 -23.97
N GLY A 100 3.50 35.97 -22.88
CA GLY A 100 2.97 37.33 -22.73
C GLY A 100 4.07 38.39 -22.77
N SER A 101 5.23 38.12 -22.18
CA SER A 101 6.41 39.00 -22.21
C SER A 101 7.07 39.09 -23.60
N ILE A 102 6.93 38.08 -24.46
CA ILE A 102 7.50 38.08 -25.82
C ILE A 102 6.55 38.75 -26.82
N ALA A 103 5.24 38.75 -26.55
CA ALA A 103 4.21 39.34 -27.40
C ALA A 103 4.08 40.87 -27.27
N THR A 104 4.78 41.49 -26.32
CA THR A 104 4.88 42.95 -26.08
C THR A 104 6.25 43.48 -26.45
#